data_AF-A0A2N5VL61-F1
#
_entry.id   AF-A0A2N5VL61-F1
#
_cell.length_a   1.000
_cell.length_b   1.000
_cell.length_c   1.000
_cell.angle_alpha   90.00
_cell.angle_beta   90.00
_cell.angle_gamma   90.00
#
_symmetry.space_group_name_H-M   'P 1'
#
loop_
_entity.id
_entity.type
_entity.pdbx_description
1 polymer ?
#
loop_
_entity_poly.entity_id
_entity_poly.type
_entity_poly.pdbx_seq_one_letter_code
_entity_poly.pdbx_strand_id
1 'polypeptide(L)'
;MLSTLLSFTLIALSFSSFSQAIPVNSELDALTGRVNPTASNYVAAHPRETRGYDPNIIPGGKIHILQPRSVLPRFSDLEGPFGTIYEKHRKAILVSNTPLYAENLDSWKKTTQSYRDLPSDEQTVIRKWLHHHFDRSFRQSAGIEHLRNYIWSLSQSIREPTEIWWKESLFVEAAGYPQAFFDLVALGDLLGFSRRSVNFNIDEHDVDKVANRIAQILTMNVDDIRSTKCTRTSALPTNLLMKYVDENGVSLYESRMGQLMACLLKHFGRATDDQKVKIMKMLYLFIGFTPEEAETRAGTSMYAGNRKVVKALQFNIPKYQYISRLLINEMVQIPTPQP
;
A
#
# COMPACT_ATOMS: atom_id res chain seq x y z
N MET A 1 -52.00 -37.34 -15.64
CA MET A 1 -50.68 -37.91 -15.97
C MET A 1 -50.50 -37.86 -17.47
N LEU A 2 -49.90 -36.79 -17.99
CA LEU A 2 -49.36 -36.75 -19.34
C LEU A 2 -48.31 -35.64 -19.39
N SER A 3 -47.15 -36.04 -19.89
CA SER A 3 -45.86 -35.36 -19.89
C SER A 3 -45.85 -34.19 -20.87
N THR A 4 -45.61 -32.98 -20.39
CA THR A 4 -45.24 -31.81 -21.20
C THR A 4 -43.74 -31.82 -21.46
N LEU A 5 -43.38 -32.35 -22.63
CA LEU A 5 -42.05 -32.30 -23.24
C LEU A 5 -42.12 -31.30 -24.41
N LEU A 6 -41.01 -30.58 -24.63
CA LEU A 6 -40.76 -29.49 -25.59
C LEU A 6 -41.21 -28.08 -25.18
N SER A 7 -40.28 -27.36 -24.52
CA SER A 7 -39.78 -26.05 -24.96
C SER A 7 -38.68 -25.59 -24.00
N PHE A 8 -37.41 -25.88 -24.28
CA PHE A 8 -36.25 -25.10 -23.77
C PHE A 8 -34.97 -25.49 -24.54
N THR A 9 -35.01 -25.25 -25.84
CA THR A 9 -33.81 -24.93 -26.62
C THR A 9 -33.83 -23.43 -26.84
N LEU A 10 -32.70 -22.75 -26.55
CA LEU A 10 -32.44 -21.29 -26.53
C LEU A 10 -32.80 -20.57 -25.23
N ILE A 11 -31.88 -20.55 -24.27
CA ILE A 11 -30.99 -19.41 -23.95
C ILE A 11 -29.81 -19.99 -23.16
N ALA A 12 -28.84 -20.51 -23.90
CA ALA A 12 -27.45 -20.47 -23.46
C ALA A 12 -26.87 -19.27 -24.18
N LEU A 13 -26.55 -18.20 -23.45
CA LEU A 13 -25.60 -17.12 -23.79
C LEU A 13 -25.71 -16.02 -22.73
N SER A 14 -24.92 -16.12 -21.67
CA SER A 14 -24.30 -14.99 -20.93
C SER A 14 -23.70 -15.39 -19.57
N PHE A 15 -23.09 -16.56 -19.45
CA PHE A 15 -22.13 -16.83 -18.36
C PHE A 15 -20.97 -17.69 -18.89
N SER A 16 -20.18 -17.10 -19.79
CA SER A 16 -18.94 -17.73 -20.27
C SER A 16 -18.01 -16.71 -20.94
N SER A 17 -17.51 -15.75 -20.16
CA SER A 17 -16.34 -14.91 -20.47
C SER A 17 -16.20 -13.94 -19.29
N PHE A 18 -15.23 -14.04 -18.38
CA PHE A 18 -13.79 -13.95 -18.58
C PHE A 18 -13.08 -14.65 -17.42
N SER A 19 -12.57 -15.85 -17.66
CA SER A 19 -11.32 -16.27 -17.04
C SER A 19 -10.21 -15.78 -17.97
N GLN A 20 -9.67 -14.60 -17.66
CA GLN A 20 -8.37 -14.21 -18.20
C GLN A 20 -7.46 -14.00 -17.02
N ALA A 21 -6.61 -15.00 -16.79
CA ALA A 21 -5.40 -14.86 -16.00
C ALA A 21 -4.64 -13.64 -16.54
N ILE A 22 -4.62 -12.57 -15.74
CA ILE A 22 -3.75 -11.43 -15.95
C ILE A 22 -2.31 -11.96 -15.79
N PRO A 23 -1.41 -11.74 -16.77
CA PRO A 23 -0.05 -12.23 -16.65
C PRO A 23 0.66 -11.51 -15.49
N VAL A 24 1.33 -12.33 -14.69
CA VAL A 24 2.11 -12.02 -13.49
C VAL A 24 3.13 -10.91 -13.77
N ASN A 25 2.89 -9.75 -13.18
CA ASN A 25 3.84 -8.63 -12.99
C ASN A 25 3.47 -7.80 -11.74
N SER A 26 2.57 -8.30 -10.89
CA SER A 26 1.91 -7.52 -9.82
C SER A 26 2.81 -7.20 -8.63
N GLU A 27 3.88 -7.95 -8.38
CA GLU A 27 4.68 -7.77 -7.17
C GLU A 27 5.54 -6.50 -7.26
N LEU A 28 6.27 -6.30 -8.36
CA LEU A 28 7.12 -5.13 -8.50
C LEU A 28 6.29 -3.85 -8.64
N ASP A 29 5.23 -3.84 -9.45
CA ASP A 29 4.38 -2.64 -9.61
C ASP A 29 3.57 -2.33 -8.34
N ALA A 30 3.24 -3.33 -7.50
CA ALA A 30 2.66 -3.09 -6.17
C ALA A 30 3.68 -2.59 -5.14
N LEU A 31 4.93 -3.06 -5.19
CA LEU A 31 6.02 -2.63 -4.30
C LEU A 31 6.61 -1.26 -4.69
N THR A 32 6.76 -0.98 -5.99
CA THR A 32 7.33 0.28 -6.51
C THR A 32 6.27 1.34 -6.82
N GLY A 33 5.07 0.94 -7.27
CA GLY A 33 3.95 1.84 -7.51
C GLY A 33 3.29 2.35 -6.23
N ARG A 34 3.64 1.79 -5.06
CA ARG A 34 3.17 2.31 -3.78
C ARG A 34 3.86 3.60 -3.33
N VAL A 35 5.02 3.93 -3.91
CA VAL A 35 6.00 4.86 -3.33
C VAL A 35 6.31 6.07 -4.22
N ASN A 36 5.79 6.14 -5.45
CA ASN A 36 6.13 7.22 -6.39
C ASN A 36 4.88 7.92 -6.96
N PRO A 37 4.41 9.06 -6.41
CA PRO A 37 3.23 9.77 -6.89
C PRO A 37 3.62 10.87 -7.88
N THR A 38 4.24 10.53 -9.01
CA THR A 38 4.38 11.49 -10.13
C THR A 38 4.20 10.78 -11.46
N ALA A 39 2.93 10.59 -11.85
CA ALA A 39 2.45 10.81 -13.21
C ALA A 39 0.93 10.59 -13.26
N SER A 40 0.18 11.69 -13.21
CA SER A 40 -1.21 11.74 -13.63
C SER A 40 -1.29 11.61 -15.16
N ASN A 41 -2.20 10.74 -15.63
CA ASN A 41 -2.66 10.52 -17.02
C ASN A 41 -2.02 9.34 -17.77
N TYR A 42 -2.43 8.11 -17.42
CA TYR A 42 -2.25 6.94 -18.31
C TYR A 42 -3.51 6.05 -18.30
N VAL A 43 -4.02 5.75 -19.50
CA VAL A 43 -5.07 4.74 -19.73
C VAL A 43 -4.39 3.49 -20.30
N ALA A 44 -4.69 2.32 -19.74
CA ALA A 44 -4.15 1.04 -20.22
C ALA A 44 -4.81 0.61 -21.53
N ALA A 45 -4.01 0.23 -22.54
CA ALA A 45 -4.54 -0.38 -23.77
C ALA A 45 -4.76 -1.88 -23.56
N HIS A 46 -5.95 -2.38 -23.90
CA HIS A 46 -6.23 -3.82 -23.92
C HIS A 46 -5.46 -4.50 -25.07
N PRO A 47 -4.98 -5.75 -24.95
CA PRO A 47 -4.04 -6.37 -25.90
C PRO A 47 -4.58 -6.64 -27.31
N ARG A 48 -5.85 -6.34 -27.59
CA ARG A 48 -6.51 -6.68 -28.87
C ARG A 48 -7.34 -5.56 -29.50
N GLU A 49 -7.30 -4.35 -28.96
CA GLU A 49 -7.99 -3.20 -29.55
C GLU A 49 -7.00 -2.06 -29.77
N THR A 50 -6.82 -1.66 -31.03
CA THR A 50 -5.87 -0.61 -31.45
C THR A 50 -6.42 0.82 -31.26
N ARG A 51 -7.55 1.00 -30.58
CA ARG A 51 -8.13 2.32 -30.30
C ARG A 51 -8.78 2.37 -28.92
N GLY A 52 -8.24 3.21 -28.03
CA GLY A 52 -8.92 3.66 -26.82
C GLY A 52 -9.62 4.99 -27.06
N TYR A 53 -10.84 5.13 -26.55
CA TYR A 53 -11.62 6.37 -26.55
C TYR A 53 -11.83 6.81 -25.10
N ASP A 54 -11.46 8.06 -24.77
CA ASP A 54 -11.92 8.74 -23.57
C ASP A 54 -13.05 9.70 -23.99
N PRO A 55 -14.30 9.50 -23.54
CA PRO A 55 -15.41 10.35 -23.92
C PRO A 55 -15.35 11.78 -23.36
N ASN A 56 -14.36 12.12 -22.52
CA ASN A 56 -14.29 13.42 -21.85
C ASN A 56 -13.18 14.36 -22.36
N ILE A 57 -12.45 14.02 -23.43
CA ILE A 57 -11.36 14.86 -23.94
C ILE A 57 -11.79 15.68 -25.16
N ILE A 58 -11.65 17.00 -25.02
CA ILE A 58 -11.86 18.05 -26.02
C ILE A 58 -11.18 17.69 -27.36
N PRO A 59 -11.85 17.89 -28.52
CA PRO A 59 -11.27 17.54 -29.82
C PRO A 59 -10.01 18.38 -30.11
N GLY A 60 -8.84 17.74 -30.08
CA GLY A 60 -7.55 18.37 -30.41
C GLY A 60 -6.37 18.01 -29.49
N GLY A 61 -6.58 17.31 -28.38
CA GLY A 61 -5.49 16.87 -27.49
C GLY A 61 -4.72 15.65 -28.03
N LYS A 62 -3.39 15.71 -28.06
CA LYS A 62 -2.53 14.55 -28.38
C LYS A 62 -2.69 13.47 -27.29
N ILE A 63 -3.19 12.29 -27.67
CA ILE A 63 -3.23 11.10 -26.83
C ILE A 63 -1.89 10.38 -26.96
N HIS A 64 -1.16 10.20 -25.86
CA HIS A 64 0.03 9.34 -25.83
C HIS A 64 -0.39 7.89 -25.55
N ILE A 65 -0.37 7.06 -26.59
CA ILE A 65 -0.61 5.61 -26.48
C ILE A 65 0.68 4.94 -25.99
N LEU A 66 0.66 4.35 -24.80
CA LEU A 66 1.72 3.45 -24.34
C LEU A 66 1.64 2.13 -25.14
N GLN A 67 2.68 1.84 -25.92
CA GLN A 67 2.81 0.51 -26.54
C GLN A 67 2.94 -0.57 -25.45
N PRO A 68 2.41 -1.78 -25.69
CA PRO A 68 2.48 -2.87 -24.71
C PRO A 68 3.93 -3.31 -24.53
N ARG A 69 4.58 -2.85 -23.44
CA ARG A 69 5.86 -3.40 -22.96
C ARG A 69 5.61 -4.77 -22.32
N SER A 70 5.49 -5.81 -23.15
CA SER A 70 5.42 -7.21 -22.71
C SER A 70 6.49 -8.10 -23.34
N VAL A 71 7.68 -7.54 -23.57
CA VAL A 71 8.89 -8.34 -23.80
C VAL A 71 9.98 -7.71 -22.96
N LEU A 72 10.27 -8.28 -21.78
CA LEU A 72 11.55 -8.03 -21.13
C LEU A 72 12.64 -8.35 -22.18
N PRO A 73 13.63 -7.48 -22.43
CA PRO A 73 14.73 -7.83 -23.32
C PRO A 73 15.33 -9.15 -22.85
N ARG A 74 15.74 -10.01 -23.79
CA ARG A 74 16.27 -11.32 -23.41
C ARG A 74 17.55 -11.10 -22.59
N PHE A 75 17.74 -11.93 -21.57
CA PHE A 75 18.94 -11.94 -20.74
C PHE A 75 20.25 -12.03 -21.55
N SER A 76 20.18 -12.57 -22.77
CA SER A 76 21.28 -12.70 -23.73
C SER A 76 21.80 -11.37 -24.28
N ASP A 77 21.07 -10.28 -24.10
CA ASP A 77 21.38 -8.98 -24.73
C ASP A 77 22.06 -8.02 -23.74
N LEU A 78 22.48 -8.54 -22.58
CA LEU A 78 23.15 -7.83 -21.49
C LEU A 78 24.63 -7.57 -21.80
N GLU A 79 24.91 -6.76 -22.82
CA GLU A 79 26.26 -6.25 -23.06
C GLU A 79 26.51 -4.92 -22.34
N GLY A 80 27.75 -4.72 -21.90
CA GLY A 80 28.22 -3.45 -21.35
C GLY A 80 27.82 -3.16 -19.89
N PRO A 81 27.71 -1.88 -19.49
CA PRO A 81 27.58 -1.47 -18.09
C PRO A 81 26.28 -1.99 -17.44
N PHE A 82 25.22 -2.19 -18.22
CA PHE A 82 23.93 -2.65 -17.72
C PHE A 82 23.98 -4.09 -17.18
N GLY A 83 24.66 -5.00 -17.90
CA GLY A 83 24.89 -6.38 -17.43
C GLY A 83 25.78 -6.45 -16.21
N THR A 84 26.77 -5.54 -16.12
CA THR A 84 27.67 -5.44 -14.97
C THR A 84 26.92 -5.02 -13.70
N ILE A 85 26.01 -4.03 -13.81
CA ILE A 85 25.19 -3.57 -12.68
C ILE A 85 24.23 -4.66 -12.22
N TYR A 86 23.57 -5.33 -13.17
CA TYR A 86 22.71 -6.48 -12.87
C TYR A 86 23.48 -7.58 -12.12
N GLU A 87 24.63 -8.02 -12.62
CA GLU A 87 25.43 -9.09 -12.00
C GLU A 87 25.96 -8.69 -10.61
N LYS A 88 26.33 -7.43 -10.41
CA LYS A 88 26.72 -6.89 -9.10
C LYS A 88 25.60 -7.08 -8.08
N HIS A 89 24.38 -6.66 -8.41
CA HIS A 89 23.25 -6.78 -7.49
C HIS A 89 22.75 -8.22 -7.36
N ARG A 90 22.86 -9.04 -8.40
CA ARG A 90 22.57 -10.49 -8.34
C ARG A 90 23.47 -11.19 -7.32
N LYS A 91 24.78 -10.94 -7.37
CA LYS A 91 25.73 -11.48 -6.38
C LYS A 91 25.45 -10.94 -4.99
N ALA A 92 25.14 -9.66 -4.86
CA ALA A 92 24.83 -9.04 -3.57
C ALA A 92 23.57 -9.65 -2.90
N ILE A 93 22.55 -10.04 -3.66
CA ILE A 93 21.39 -10.77 -3.13
C ILE A 93 21.81 -12.09 -2.48
N LEU A 94 22.85 -12.76 -2.98
CA LEU A 94 23.30 -14.04 -2.42
C LEU A 94 24.12 -13.91 -1.13
N VAL A 95 24.65 -12.72 -0.82
CA VAL A 95 25.65 -12.52 0.25
C VAL A 95 25.33 -11.41 1.26
N SER A 96 24.53 -10.43 0.87
CA SER A 96 24.12 -9.31 1.73
C SER A 96 22.76 -9.62 2.33
N ASN A 97 22.57 -9.40 3.63
CA ASN A 97 21.32 -9.72 4.35
C ASN A 97 20.54 -8.48 4.82
N THR A 98 21.09 -7.28 4.70
CA THR A 98 20.54 -6.12 5.40
C THR A 98 19.80 -5.17 4.48
N PRO A 99 18.48 -4.94 4.69
CA PRO A 99 17.74 -3.93 3.94
C PRO A 99 18.30 -2.52 4.16
N LEU A 100 17.82 -1.56 3.38
CA LEU A 100 18.17 -0.15 3.57
C LEU A 100 17.48 0.39 4.83
N TYR A 101 18.25 1.12 5.64
CA TYR A 101 17.82 1.89 6.82
C TYR A 101 18.61 3.20 6.89
N ALA A 102 18.23 4.07 7.83
CA ALA A 102 18.98 5.28 8.12
C ALA A 102 20.44 5.00 8.51
N GLU A 103 20.69 3.98 9.34
CA GLU A 103 22.02 3.69 9.91
C GLU A 103 23.02 3.13 8.89
N ASN A 104 22.56 2.49 7.82
CA ASN A 104 23.42 1.88 6.80
C ASN A 104 23.35 2.58 5.43
N LEU A 105 22.72 3.76 5.37
CA LEU A 105 22.46 4.50 4.13
C LEU A 105 23.72 4.78 3.31
N ASP A 106 24.80 5.22 3.94
CA ASP A 106 26.04 5.57 3.22
C ASP A 106 26.67 4.36 2.53
N SER A 107 26.68 3.21 3.21
CA SER A 107 27.12 1.93 2.66
C SER A 107 26.25 1.53 1.46
N TRP A 108 24.93 1.67 1.61
CA TRP A 108 23.98 1.42 0.52
C TRP A 108 24.24 2.33 -0.67
N LYS A 109 24.37 3.65 -0.49
CA LYS A 109 24.62 4.59 -1.58
C LYS A 109 25.92 4.28 -2.32
N LYS A 110 27.00 3.96 -1.60
CA LYS A 110 28.26 3.54 -2.21
C LYS A 110 28.11 2.26 -3.03
N THR A 111 27.35 1.31 -2.52
CA THR A 111 27.12 0.01 -3.17
C THR A 111 26.19 0.13 -4.37
N THR A 112 25.20 1.02 -4.34
CA THR A 112 24.20 1.20 -5.40
C THR A 112 24.48 2.37 -6.33
N GLN A 113 25.60 3.08 -6.21
CA GLN A 113 25.89 4.26 -7.04
C GLN A 113 25.70 4.00 -8.54
N SER A 114 26.31 2.94 -9.06
CA SER A 114 26.17 2.54 -10.47
C SER A 114 24.74 2.25 -10.90
N TYR A 115 23.87 1.82 -9.97
CA TYR A 115 22.44 1.63 -10.21
C TYR A 115 21.66 2.94 -10.15
N ARG A 116 22.00 3.83 -9.20
CA ARG A 116 21.39 5.15 -9.04
C ARG A 116 21.65 6.07 -10.24
N ASP A 117 22.79 5.89 -10.90
CA ASP A 117 23.18 6.65 -12.09
C ASP A 117 22.38 6.26 -13.35
N LEU A 118 21.61 5.16 -13.29
CA LEU A 118 20.78 4.73 -14.41
C LEU A 118 19.48 5.55 -14.53
N PRO A 119 18.93 5.71 -15.74
CA PRO A 119 17.56 6.16 -15.95
C PRO A 119 16.51 5.32 -15.18
N SER A 120 15.39 5.93 -14.81
CA SER A 120 14.34 5.30 -14.00
C SER A 120 13.72 4.03 -14.64
N ASP A 121 13.60 4.00 -15.96
CA ASP A 121 13.10 2.83 -16.69
C ASP A 121 14.13 1.68 -16.69
N GLU A 122 15.41 1.98 -16.86
CA GLU A 122 16.50 1.01 -16.75
C GLU A 122 16.62 0.44 -15.32
N GLN A 123 16.51 1.28 -14.30
CA GLN A 123 16.43 0.85 -12.90
C GLN A 123 15.27 -0.12 -12.66
N THR A 124 14.13 0.12 -13.31
CA THR A 124 12.94 -0.74 -13.24
C THR A 124 13.20 -2.07 -13.92
N VAL A 125 13.83 -2.08 -15.09
CA VAL A 125 14.20 -3.30 -15.81
C VAL A 125 15.14 -4.17 -14.98
N ILE A 126 16.17 -3.59 -14.35
CA ILE A 126 17.08 -4.34 -13.46
C ILE A 126 16.32 -5.00 -12.32
N ARG A 127 15.41 -4.27 -11.65
CA ARG A 127 14.60 -4.85 -10.55
C ARG A 127 13.72 -6.00 -11.05
N LYS A 128 13.10 -5.88 -12.23
CA LYS A 128 12.30 -6.95 -12.86
C LYS A 128 13.15 -8.18 -13.17
N TRP A 129 14.36 -7.99 -13.68
CA TRP A 129 15.26 -9.11 -13.97
C TRP A 129 15.79 -9.79 -12.71
N LEU A 130 16.17 -9.03 -11.68
CA LEU A 130 16.58 -9.61 -10.40
C LEU A 130 15.43 -10.43 -9.79
N HIS A 131 14.21 -9.89 -9.80
CA HIS A 131 13.04 -10.61 -9.32
C HIS A 131 12.84 -11.92 -10.11
N HIS A 132 12.78 -11.84 -11.45
CA HIS A 132 12.57 -12.99 -12.32
C HIS A 132 13.66 -14.07 -12.21
N HIS A 133 14.92 -13.67 -12.02
CA HIS A 133 16.04 -14.61 -11.87
C HIS A 133 15.88 -15.49 -10.63
N PHE A 134 15.36 -14.91 -9.55
CA PHE A 134 15.26 -15.57 -8.25
C PHE A 134 13.87 -16.17 -7.96
N ASP A 135 12.85 -15.81 -8.75
CA ASP A 135 11.45 -16.28 -8.65
C ASP A 135 11.32 -17.81 -8.56
N ARG A 136 12.22 -18.57 -9.23
CA ARG A 136 12.26 -20.04 -9.17
C ARG A 136 13.34 -20.63 -8.29
N SER A 137 14.29 -19.79 -7.85
CA SER A 137 15.50 -20.19 -7.14
C SER A 137 15.28 -20.27 -5.64
N PHE A 138 14.43 -19.40 -5.08
CA PHE A 138 14.04 -19.44 -3.67
C PHE A 138 12.72 -20.18 -3.50
N ARG A 139 12.79 -21.42 -3.00
CA ARG A 139 11.60 -22.22 -2.64
C ARG A 139 11.18 -22.04 -1.18
N GLN A 140 12.06 -21.48 -0.35
CA GLN A 140 11.82 -21.26 1.07
C GLN A 140 11.41 -19.80 1.32
N SER A 141 10.48 -19.58 2.25
CA SER A 141 9.94 -18.26 2.61
C SER A 141 11.04 -17.24 2.95
N ALA A 142 12.07 -17.67 3.68
CA ALA A 142 13.20 -16.81 4.05
C ALA A 142 13.97 -16.25 2.83
N GLY A 143 14.15 -17.06 1.77
CA GLY A 143 14.82 -16.60 0.55
C GLY A 143 13.97 -15.62 -0.26
N ILE A 144 12.65 -15.83 -0.28
CA ILE A 144 11.69 -14.92 -0.94
C ILE A 144 11.64 -13.58 -0.20
N GLU A 145 11.54 -13.61 1.13
CA GLU A 145 11.58 -12.41 1.96
C GLU A 145 12.88 -11.62 1.77
N HIS A 146 14.00 -12.34 1.71
CA HIS A 146 15.30 -11.76 1.47
C HIS A 146 15.41 -11.02 0.12
N LEU A 147 15.04 -11.69 -0.96
CA LEU A 147 14.98 -11.11 -2.30
C LEU A 147 14.15 -9.82 -2.31
N ARG A 148 12.98 -9.88 -1.70
CA ARG A 148 12.04 -8.75 -1.63
C ARG A 148 12.61 -7.58 -0.83
N ASN A 149 13.19 -7.83 0.35
CA ASN A 149 13.87 -6.82 1.17
C ASN A 149 14.95 -6.11 0.36
N TYR A 150 15.76 -6.87 -0.37
CA TYR A 150 16.83 -6.32 -1.19
C TYR A 150 16.30 -5.49 -2.37
N ILE A 151 15.35 -6.02 -3.15
CA ILE A 151 14.78 -5.30 -4.31
C ILE A 151 14.07 -4.02 -3.87
N TRP A 152 13.32 -4.08 -2.78
CA TRP A 152 12.69 -2.90 -2.21
C TRP A 152 13.75 -1.88 -1.78
N SER A 153 14.79 -2.31 -1.05
CA SER A 153 15.89 -1.43 -0.61
C SER A 153 16.61 -0.77 -1.79
N LEU A 154 16.85 -1.53 -2.86
CA LEU A 154 17.43 -1.02 -4.10
C LEU A 154 16.55 0.08 -4.70
N SER A 155 15.22 -0.10 -4.72
CA SER A 155 14.27 0.91 -5.18
C SER A 155 14.21 2.15 -4.29
N GLN A 156 14.50 2.03 -2.99
CA GLN A 156 14.56 3.15 -2.06
C GLN A 156 15.91 3.88 -2.09
N SER A 157 16.98 3.24 -2.58
CA SER A 157 18.34 3.81 -2.59
C SER A 157 18.52 5.08 -3.44
N ILE A 158 17.55 5.38 -4.31
CA ILE A 158 17.53 6.61 -5.12
C ILE A 158 17.07 7.84 -4.34
N ARG A 159 16.40 7.65 -3.20
CA ARG A 159 15.86 8.75 -2.39
C ARG A 159 16.95 9.67 -1.84
N GLU A 160 16.53 10.87 -1.48
CA GLU A 160 17.39 11.78 -0.72
C GLU A 160 17.63 11.23 0.70
N PRO A 161 18.83 11.44 1.28
CA PRO A 161 19.13 10.93 2.63
C PRO A 161 18.11 11.33 3.68
N THR A 162 17.60 12.56 3.58
CA THR A 162 16.63 13.13 4.51
C THR A 162 15.27 12.44 4.45
N GLU A 163 14.99 11.66 3.40
CA GLU A 163 13.74 10.92 3.23
C GLU A 163 13.77 9.52 3.87
N ILE A 164 14.97 9.02 4.22
CA ILE A 164 15.17 7.73 4.87
C ILE A 164 15.07 7.91 6.39
N TRP A 165 13.85 7.84 6.92
CA TRP A 165 13.58 8.09 8.34
C TRP A 165 13.54 6.82 9.19
N TRP A 166 13.40 5.65 8.58
CA TRP A 166 13.23 4.38 9.28
C TRP A 166 14.57 3.81 9.75
N LYS A 167 14.56 3.28 10.97
CA LYS A 167 15.72 2.70 11.64
C LYS A 167 15.78 1.19 11.45
N GLU A 168 16.96 0.60 11.61
CA GLU A 168 17.15 -0.87 11.67
C GLU A 168 16.18 -1.54 12.63
N SER A 169 15.94 -0.93 13.80
CA SER A 169 14.98 -1.42 14.79
C SER A 169 13.57 -1.66 14.24
N LEU A 170 13.10 -0.88 13.26
CA LEU A 170 11.79 -1.11 12.65
C LEU A 170 11.77 -2.39 11.82
N PHE A 171 12.85 -2.70 11.11
CA PHE A 171 12.98 -3.94 10.37
C PHE A 171 13.02 -5.14 11.31
N VAL A 172 13.86 -5.07 12.35
CA VAL A 172 14.00 -6.14 13.34
C VAL A 172 12.70 -6.40 14.10
N GLU A 173 12.00 -5.36 14.54
CA GLU A 173 10.74 -5.51 15.28
C GLU A 173 9.55 -5.91 14.41
N ALA A 174 9.61 -5.62 13.10
CA ALA A 174 8.60 -6.08 12.14
C ALA A 174 8.83 -7.52 11.67
N ALA A 175 9.94 -8.17 12.08
CA ALA A 175 10.23 -9.54 11.73
C ALA A 175 9.10 -10.48 12.19
N GLY A 176 8.70 -11.41 11.33
CA GLY A 176 7.57 -12.32 11.58
C GLY A 176 6.20 -11.78 11.16
N TYR A 177 6.10 -10.52 10.72
CA TYR A 177 4.91 -9.98 10.07
C TYR A 177 5.14 -9.85 8.56
N PRO A 178 4.47 -10.66 7.71
CA PRO A 178 4.67 -10.59 6.26
C PRO A 178 4.44 -9.17 5.73
N GLN A 179 5.46 -8.63 5.03
CA GLN A 179 5.46 -7.29 4.40
C GLN A 179 5.29 -6.09 5.34
N ALA A 180 5.16 -6.30 6.65
CA ALA A 180 4.83 -5.22 7.56
C ALA A 180 5.88 -4.11 7.55
N PHE A 181 7.16 -4.45 7.43
CA PHE A 181 8.23 -3.45 7.37
C PHE A 181 7.96 -2.40 6.27
N PHE A 182 7.69 -2.83 5.03
CA PHE A 182 7.46 -1.89 3.92
C PHE A 182 6.16 -1.11 4.05
N ASP A 183 5.11 -1.77 4.54
CA ASP A 183 3.82 -1.12 4.78
C ASP A 183 3.91 -0.05 5.86
N LEU A 184 4.69 -0.30 6.92
CA LEU A 184 4.98 0.67 7.98
C LEU A 184 5.82 1.84 7.46
N VAL A 185 6.81 1.58 6.60
CA VAL A 185 7.55 2.66 5.91
C VAL A 185 6.61 3.50 5.03
N ALA A 186 5.77 2.85 4.21
CA ALA A 186 4.81 3.56 3.37
C ALA A 186 3.80 4.37 4.19
N LEU A 187 3.37 3.86 5.35
CA LEU A 187 2.49 4.57 6.27
C LEU A 187 3.18 5.81 6.85
N GLY A 188 4.42 5.67 7.33
CA GLY A 188 5.17 6.81 7.85
C GLY A 188 5.52 7.83 6.77
N ASP A 189 5.73 7.42 5.51
CA ASP A 189 5.89 8.34 4.38
C ASP A 189 4.63 9.18 4.12
N LEU A 190 3.44 8.57 4.15
CA LEU A 190 2.16 9.28 4.01
C LEU A 190 1.91 10.24 5.17
N LEU A 191 2.36 9.87 6.37
CA LEU A 191 2.36 10.74 7.52
C LEU A 191 3.58 11.67 7.55
N GLY A 192 4.45 11.68 6.53
CA GLY A 192 5.57 12.62 6.39
C GLY A 192 6.71 12.48 7.42
N PHE A 193 6.99 11.27 7.92
CA PHE A 193 7.95 11.03 9.03
C PHE A 193 9.38 11.55 8.77
N SER A 194 9.75 11.76 7.51
CA SER A 194 11.00 12.44 7.12
C SER A 194 11.08 13.90 7.59
N ARG A 195 9.95 14.58 7.73
CA ARG A 195 9.87 15.97 8.20
C ARG A 195 9.55 15.97 9.69
N ARG A 196 10.50 16.20 10.58
CA ARG A 196 10.27 16.14 12.05
C ARG A 196 9.72 17.41 12.69
N SER A 197 9.38 18.40 11.87
CA SER A 197 8.83 19.68 12.35
C SER A 197 7.52 19.48 13.11
N VAL A 198 7.41 20.19 14.24
CA VAL A 198 6.21 20.27 15.08
C VAL A 198 5.03 20.94 14.38
N ASN A 199 5.29 21.71 13.31
CA ASN A 199 4.29 22.43 12.52
C ASN A 199 3.82 21.63 11.29
N PHE A 200 4.14 20.33 11.21
CA PHE A 200 3.66 19.48 10.13
C PHE A 200 2.12 19.47 10.10
N ASN A 201 1.56 19.70 8.91
CA ASN A 201 0.12 19.69 8.69
C ASN A 201 -0.19 18.93 7.41
N ILE A 202 -1.13 17.98 7.50
CA ILE A 202 -1.74 17.35 6.33
C ILE A 202 -2.64 18.37 5.67
N ASP A 203 -2.41 18.65 4.38
CA ASP A 203 -3.25 19.55 3.59
C ASP A 203 -4.70 19.06 3.61
N GLU A 204 -5.65 19.94 3.95
CA GLU A 204 -7.09 19.62 4.00
C GLU A 204 -7.58 19.09 2.64
N HIS A 205 -6.99 19.53 1.52
CA HIS A 205 -7.34 19.06 0.18
C HIS A 205 -6.88 17.63 -0.10
N ASP A 206 -5.87 17.13 0.63
CA ASP A 206 -5.32 15.78 0.46
C ASP A 206 -5.83 14.78 1.52
N VAL A 207 -6.58 15.23 2.53
CA VAL A 207 -7.06 14.40 3.66
C VAL A 207 -7.72 13.11 3.17
N ASP A 208 -8.67 13.18 2.24
CA ASP A 208 -9.36 12.00 1.74
C ASP A 208 -8.42 11.05 1.01
N LYS A 209 -7.51 11.59 0.19
CA LYS A 209 -6.52 10.80 -0.55
C LYS A 209 -5.57 10.08 0.40
N VAL A 210 -5.04 10.79 1.39
CA VAL A 210 -4.15 10.24 2.42
C VAL A 210 -4.88 9.20 3.26
N ALA A 211 -6.09 9.50 3.75
CA ALA A 211 -6.89 8.59 4.55
C ALA A 211 -7.25 7.29 3.81
N ASN A 212 -7.72 7.40 2.56
CA ASN A 212 -8.02 6.21 1.75
C ASN A 212 -6.76 5.38 1.49
N ARG A 213 -5.60 6.02 1.28
CA ARG A 213 -4.35 5.31 1.05
C ARG A 213 -3.83 4.60 2.30
N ILE A 214 -3.88 5.25 3.46
CA ILE A 214 -3.54 4.63 4.75
C ILE A 214 -4.50 3.47 5.02
N ALA A 215 -5.81 3.66 4.84
CA ALA A 215 -6.80 2.59 5.01
C ALA A 215 -6.51 1.41 4.08
N GLN A 216 -6.10 1.66 2.83
CA GLN A 216 -5.68 0.60 1.90
C GLN A 216 -4.44 -0.14 2.41
N ILE A 217 -3.42 0.57 2.91
CA ILE A 217 -2.23 -0.04 3.50
C ILE A 217 -2.59 -0.87 4.71
N LEU A 218 -3.55 -0.45 5.54
CA LEU A 218 -3.99 -1.21 6.72
C LEU A 218 -4.88 -2.41 6.35
N THR A 219 -5.61 -2.33 5.24
CA THR A 219 -6.57 -3.37 4.81
C THR A 219 -5.95 -4.46 3.96
N MET A 220 -5.08 -4.11 3.01
CA MET A 220 -4.60 -5.01 1.94
C MET A 220 -3.13 -5.42 2.08
N ASN A 221 -2.87 -6.73 2.21
CA ASN A 221 -1.55 -7.34 2.06
C ASN A 221 -1.39 -7.90 0.65
N VAL A 222 -0.18 -8.32 0.28
CA VAL A 222 0.07 -9.16 -0.89
C VAL A 222 0.38 -10.58 -0.41
N ASP A 223 -0.34 -11.56 -0.96
CA ASP A 223 -0.04 -12.97 -0.79
C ASP A 223 1.23 -13.29 -1.60
N ASP A 224 2.32 -13.56 -0.89
CA ASP A 224 3.64 -13.83 -1.47
C ASP A 224 3.66 -15.05 -2.39
N ILE A 225 2.78 -16.03 -2.17
CA ILE A 225 2.74 -17.27 -2.95
C ILE A 225 1.96 -17.04 -4.25
N ARG A 226 0.93 -16.19 -4.21
CA ARG A 226 -0.01 -16.00 -5.33
C ARG A 226 0.16 -14.68 -6.06
N SER A 227 1.00 -13.78 -5.54
CA SER A 227 1.14 -12.40 -6.02
C SER A 227 -0.21 -11.66 -6.15
N THR A 228 -1.17 -12.01 -5.30
CA THR A 228 -2.53 -11.43 -5.29
C THR A 228 -2.71 -10.54 -4.07
N LYS A 229 -3.45 -9.44 -4.25
CA LYS A 229 -3.89 -8.63 -3.10
C LYS A 229 -4.88 -9.44 -2.28
N CYS A 230 -4.62 -9.57 -0.99
CA CYS A 230 -5.51 -10.21 -0.04
C CYS A 230 -5.83 -9.24 1.10
N THR A 231 -7.02 -9.38 1.67
CA THR A 231 -7.36 -8.66 2.91
C THR A 231 -6.53 -9.21 4.05
N ARG A 232 -5.98 -8.33 4.89
CA ARG A 232 -5.27 -8.75 6.10
C ARG A 232 -6.20 -9.48 7.06
N THR A 233 -5.69 -10.58 7.60
CA THR A 233 -6.31 -11.31 8.71
C THR A 233 -5.76 -10.86 10.07
N SER A 234 -4.65 -10.14 10.09
CA SER A 234 -4.04 -9.56 11.30
C SER A 234 -3.79 -8.06 11.12
N ALA A 235 -3.86 -7.30 12.22
CA ALA A 235 -3.60 -5.87 12.18
C ALA A 235 -2.12 -5.59 11.87
N LEU A 236 -1.85 -4.57 11.07
CA LEU A 236 -0.49 -4.07 10.88
C LEU A 236 0.00 -3.49 12.23
N PRO A 237 1.22 -3.84 12.71
CA PRO A 237 1.69 -3.42 14.03
C PRO A 237 2.11 -1.94 14.05
N THR A 238 1.14 -1.04 13.98
CA THR A 238 1.36 0.42 13.94
C THR A 238 1.92 0.98 15.26
N ASN A 239 1.82 0.22 16.36
CA ASN A 239 2.49 0.54 17.62
C ASN A 239 4.02 0.70 17.47
N LEU A 240 4.63 0.01 16.50
CA LEU A 240 6.06 0.14 16.20
C LEU A 240 6.44 1.54 15.68
N LEU A 241 5.46 2.31 15.19
CA LEU A 241 5.67 3.68 14.71
C LEU A 241 5.58 4.71 15.84
N MET A 242 5.04 4.35 17.00
CA MET A 242 4.82 5.28 18.10
C MET A 242 6.13 5.83 18.69
N LYS A 243 7.22 5.06 18.58
CA LYS A 243 8.57 5.42 19.05
C LYS A 243 9.25 6.51 18.21
N TYR A 244 8.72 6.83 17.03
CA TYR A 244 9.24 7.92 16.21
C TYR A 244 8.62 9.22 16.69
N VAL A 245 9.48 10.18 17.05
CA VAL A 245 9.07 11.44 17.69
C VAL A 245 9.50 12.66 16.88
N ASP A 246 8.77 13.76 17.04
CA ASP A 246 9.14 15.08 16.55
C ASP A 246 10.25 15.72 17.40
N GLU A 247 10.60 16.96 17.07
CA GLU A 247 11.59 17.78 17.78
C GLU A 247 11.23 18.04 19.26
N ASN A 248 9.95 17.91 19.63
CA ASN A 248 9.47 18.08 21.01
C ASN A 248 9.29 16.74 21.75
N GLY A 249 9.67 15.61 21.14
CA GLY A 249 9.48 14.29 21.74
C GLY A 249 8.06 13.73 21.66
N VAL A 250 7.17 14.33 20.88
CA VAL A 250 5.80 13.85 20.67
C VAL A 250 5.77 12.81 19.56
N SER A 251 5.02 11.72 19.75
CA SER A 251 4.89 10.67 18.74
C SER A 251 4.37 11.21 17.41
N LEU A 252 5.12 10.99 16.33
CA LEU A 252 4.76 11.37 14.97
C LEU A 252 3.49 10.66 14.53
N TYR A 253 3.34 9.37 14.86
CA TYR A 253 2.15 8.62 14.51
C TYR A 253 0.92 9.21 15.19
N GLU A 254 0.95 9.37 16.52
CA GLU A 254 -0.22 9.86 17.27
C GLU A 254 -0.60 11.28 16.86
N SER A 255 0.38 12.18 16.74
CA SER A 255 0.13 13.57 16.37
C SER A 255 -0.55 13.67 15.00
N ARG A 256 0.01 12.99 14.00
CA ARG A 256 -0.39 13.14 12.59
C ARG A 256 -1.60 12.29 12.23
N MET A 257 -1.72 11.10 12.80
CA MET A 257 -2.93 10.31 12.69
C MET A 257 -4.09 11.01 13.40
N GLY A 258 -3.85 11.61 14.58
CA GLY A 258 -4.84 12.42 15.29
C GLY A 258 -5.34 13.59 14.46
N GLN A 259 -4.44 14.32 13.79
CA GLN A 259 -4.80 15.36 12.84
C GLN A 259 -5.67 14.82 11.69
N LEU A 260 -5.28 13.71 11.05
CA LEU A 260 -6.05 13.11 9.97
C LEU A 260 -7.46 12.71 10.43
N MET A 261 -7.56 12.07 11.60
CA MET A 261 -8.83 11.68 12.21
C MET A 261 -9.70 12.90 12.51
N ALA A 262 -9.12 13.98 13.05
CA ALA A 262 -9.82 15.22 13.32
C ALA A 262 -10.39 15.85 12.02
N CYS A 263 -9.60 15.86 10.94
CA CYS A 263 -10.04 16.35 9.64
C CYS A 263 -11.22 15.53 9.09
N LEU A 264 -11.16 14.20 9.15
CA LEU A 264 -12.27 13.33 8.75
C LEU A 264 -13.54 13.58 9.59
N LEU A 265 -13.38 13.90 10.87
CA LEU A 265 -14.49 14.15 11.80
C LEU A 265 -15.12 15.54 11.66
N LYS A 266 -14.42 16.53 11.07
CA LYS A 266 -14.86 17.93 10.92
C LYS A 266 -16.24 18.07 10.25
N HIS A 267 -16.56 17.19 9.30
CA HIS A 267 -17.83 17.20 8.57
C HIS A 267 -18.70 15.96 8.81
N PHE A 268 -18.37 15.15 9.81
CA PHE A 268 -19.03 13.87 10.08
C PHE A 268 -20.54 14.01 10.31
N GLY A 269 -20.98 15.03 11.04
CA GLY A 269 -22.40 15.28 11.31
C GLY A 269 -23.24 15.57 10.05
N ARG A 270 -22.61 16.05 8.97
CA ARG A 270 -23.27 16.38 7.68
C ARG A 270 -23.11 15.28 6.62
N ALA A 271 -22.29 14.27 6.88
CA ALA A 271 -22.04 13.17 5.97
C ALA A 271 -23.27 12.25 5.82
N THR A 272 -23.37 11.57 4.69
CA THR A 272 -24.36 10.50 4.50
C THR A 272 -24.05 9.32 5.44
N ASP A 273 -25.02 8.44 5.67
CA ASP A 273 -24.80 7.31 6.58
C ASP A 273 -23.71 6.36 6.05
N ASP A 274 -23.63 6.13 4.74
CA ASP A 274 -22.54 5.38 4.10
C ASP A 274 -21.17 6.04 4.33
N GLN A 275 -21.11 7.37 4.21
CA GLN A 275 -19.88 8.12 4.46
C GLN A 275 -19.48 8.05 5.94
N LYS A 276 -20.44 8.12 6.86
CA LYS A 276 -20.18 7.96 8.31
C LYS A 276 -19.62 6.59 8.61
N VAL A 277 -20.22 5.52 8.08
CA VAL A 277 -19.72 4.15 8.24
C VAL A 277 -18.30 4.02 7.67
N LYS A 278 -18.06 4.57 6.47
CA LYS A 278 -16.72 4.60 5.86
C LYS A 278 -15.69 5.31 6.75
N ILE A 279 -16.02 6.49 7.28
CA ILE A 279 -15.14 7.23 8.19
C ILE A 279 -14.88 6.40 9.46
N MET A 280 -15.93 5.86 10.09
CA MET A 280 -15.76 5.03 11.30
C MET A 280 -14.85 3.82 11.06
N LYS A 281 -15.01 3.13 9.92
CA LYS A 281 -14.13 2.03 9.53
C LYS A 281 -12.66 2.48 9.46
N MET A 282 -12.40 3.64 8.83
CA MET A 282 -11.04 4.21 8.78
C MET A 282 -10.51 4.50 10.18
N LEU A 283 -11.31 5.11 11.07
CA LEU A 283 -10.88 5.42 12.42
C LEU A 283 -10.51 4.15 13.21
N TYR A 284 -11.28 3.07 13.10
CA TYR A 284 -10.92 1.78 13.72
C TYR A 284 -9.63 1.19 13.16
N LEU A 285 -9.45 1.22 11.83
CA LEU A 285 -8.18 0.80 11.21
C LEU A 285 -7.00 1.61 11.76
N PHE A 286 -7.13 2.94 11.87
CA PHE A 286 -6.06 3.84 12.31
C PHE A 286 -5.61 3.62 13.75
N ILE A 287 -6.47 3.06 14.60
CA ILE A 287 -6.15 2.71 15.98
C ILE A 287 -5.76 1.24 16.18
N GLY A 288 -5.61 0.47 15.09
CA GLY A 288 -5.00 -0.86 15.11
C GLY A 288 -5.96 -2.05 15.09
N PHE A 289 -7.25 -1.85 14.76
CA PHE A 289 -8.16 -2.98 14.53
C PHE A 289 -7.86 -3.69 13.21
N THR A 290 -8.18 -4.99 13.15
CA THR A 290 -8.15 -5.75 11.88
C THR A 290 -9.21 -5.23 10.91
N PRO A 291 -9.08 -5.50 9.59
CA PRO A 291 -10.09 -5.11 8.61
C PRO A 291 -11.49 -5.62 8.90
N GLU A 292 -11.59 -6.85 9.40
CA GLU A 292 -12.86 -7.48 9.79
C GLU A 292 -13.47 -6.78 11.00
N GLU A 293 -12.71 -6.61 12.09
CA GLU A 293 -13.19 -5.92 13.29
C GLU A 293 -13.59 -4.47 12.99
N ALA A 294 -12.81 -3.77 12.15
CA ALA A 294 -13.10 -2.40 11.75
C ALA A 294 -14.43 -2.31 10.97
N GLU A 295 -14.71 -3.28 10.09
CA GLU A 295 -15.99 -3.37 9.37
C GLU A 295 -17.15 -3.60 10.34
N THR A 296 -17.05 -4.63 11.19
CA THR A 296 -18.10 -4.98 12.16
C THR A 296 -18.40 -3.81 13.11
N ARG A 297 -17.36 -3.17 13.64
CA ARG A 297 -17.53 -2.03 14.55
C ARG A 297 -18.07 -0.80 13.85
N ALA A 298 -17.65 -0.53 12.63
CA ALA A 298 -18.18 0.59 11.85
C ALA A 298 -19.69 0.42 11.59
N GLY A 299 -20.14 -0.80 11.23
CA GLY A 299 -21.55 -1.09 10.98
C GLY A 299 -22.45 -0.90 12.21
N THR A 300 -21.90 -1.07 13.41
CA THR A 300 -22.64 -0.89 14.69
C THR A 300 -22.47 0.50 15.32
N SER A 301 -21.57 1.32 14.77
CA SER A 301 -21.23 2.63 15.35
C SER A 301 -22.39 3.64 15.31
N MET A 302 -23.35 3.47 14.38
CA MET A 302 -24.48 4.38 14.21
C MET A 302 -25.71 4.00 15.07
N TYR A 303 -25.62 2.96 15.90
CA TYR A 303 -26.71 2.55 16.77
C TYR A 303 -27.08 3.59 17.82
N ALA A 304 -28.34 3.57 18.26
CA ALA A 304 -28.88 4.55 19.20
C ALA A 304 -28.06 4.64 20.51
N GLY A 305 -27.52 3.51 20.99
CA GLY A 305 -26.65 3.45 22.17
C GLY A 305 -25.33 4.21 22.03
N ASN A 306 -24.84 4.39 20.80
CA ASN A 306 -23.56 5.03 20.49
C ASN A 306 -23.68 6.54 20.21
N ARG A 307 -24.90 7.10 20.20
CA ARG A 307 -25.13 8.52 19.86
C ARG A 307 -24.31 9.50 20.70
N LYS A 308 -24.13 9.25 22.00
CA LYS A 308 -23.33 10.11 22.89
C LYS A 308 -21.85 10.10 22.50
N VAL A 309 -21.30 8.93 22.19
CA VAL A 309 -19.90 8.76 21.78
C VAL A 309 -19.66 9.36 20.41
N VAL A 310 -20.54 9.09 19.44
CA VAL A 310 -20.49 9.68 18.10
C VAL A 310 -20.58 11.21 18.16
N LYS A 311 -21.40 11.74 19.07
CA LYS A 311 -21.44 13.19 19.32
C LYS A 311 -20.11 13.67 19.90
N ALA A 312 -19.56 13.00 20.92
CA ALA A 312 -18.27 13.35 21.54
C ALA A 312 -17.08 13.32 20.57
N LEU A 313 -17.10 12.44 19.57
CA LEU A 313 -16.09 12.41 18.48
C LEU A 313 -16.09 13.68 17.63
N GLN A 314 -17.21 14.41 17.57
CA GLN A 314 -17.36 15.63 16.77
C GLN A 314 -17.01 16.91 17.55
N PHE A 315 -16.77 16.82 18.86
CA PHE A 315 -16.44 17.98 19.71
C PHE A 315 -14.95 18.02 20.04
N ASN A 316 -14.37 19.23 20.04
CA ASN A 316 -12.93 19.54 20.19
C ASN A 316 -12.04 19.03 19.04
N ILE A 317 -10.80 19.53 18.96
CA ILE A 317 -9.75 18.97 18.11
C ILE A 317 -9.27 17.69 18.81
N PRO A 318 -9.81 16.51 18.50
CA PRO A 318 -9.62 15.37 19.36
C PRO A 318 -8.26 14.75 19.03
N LYS A 319 -7.36 14.71 20.01
CA LYS A 319 -6.06 14.05 19.87
C LYS A 319 -6.26 12.55 19.67
N TYR A 320 -5.32 11.89 18.97
CA TYR A 320 -5.36 10.45 18.70
C TYR A 320 -5.76 9.60 19.92
N GLN A 321 -5.12 9.83 21.07
CA GLN A 321 -5.41 9.09 22.31
C GLN A 321 -6.85 9.26 22.80
N TYR A 322 -7.42 10.46 22.66
CA TYR A 322 -8.82 10.71 23.03
C TYR A 322 -9.76 9.96 22.10
N ILE A 323 -9.54 10.02 20.78
CA ILE A 323 -10.38 9.30 19.81
C ILE A 323 -10.26 7.79 20.02
N SER A 324 -9.04 7.28 20.16
CA SER A 324 -8.76 5.87 20.43
C SER A 324 -9.49 5.39 21.68
N ARG A 325 -9.42 6.14 22.79
CA ARG A 325 -10.14 5.82 24.02
C ARG A 325 -11.66 5.74 23.82
N LEU A 326 -12.26 6.71 23.14
CA LEU A 326 -13.70 6.71 22.86
C LEU A 326 -14.12 5.48 22.04
N LEU A 327 -13.34 5.16 21.00
CA LEU A 327 -13.64 4.04 20.10
C LEU A 327 -13.44 2.67 20.75
N ILE A 328 -12.45 2.51 21.63
CA ILE A 328 -12.15 1.23 22.29
C ILE A 328 -13.09 0.99 23.47
N ASN A 329 -13.28 1.99 24.33
CA ASN A 329 -13.87 1.79 25.65
C ASN A 329 -15.33 2.20 25.77
N GLU A 330 -15.80 3.12 24.94
CA GLU A 330 -17.11 3.77 25.13
C GLU A 330 -18.15 3.36 24.08
N MET A 331 -17.71 2.84 22.94
CA MET A 331 -18.62 2.30 21.92
C MET A 331 -19.22 0.97 22.36
N VAL A 332 -20.56 0.92 22.44
CA VAL A 332 -21.32 -0.30 22.69
C VAL A 332 -21.10 -1.26 21.53
N GLN A 333 -20.61 -2.45 21.85
CA GLN A 333 -20.51 -3.57 20.92
C GLN A 333 -21.74 -4.45 21.11
N ILE A 334 -22.44 -4.78 20.03
CA ILE A 334 -23.47 -5.83 20.12
C ILE A 334 -22.75 -7.16 20.31
N PRO A 335 -23.18 -8.02 21.26
CA PRO A 335 -22.64 -9.36 21.38
C PRO A 335 -22.86 -10.08 20.05
N THR A 336 -21.80 -10.65 19.49
CA THR A 336 -21.91 -11.61 18.40
C THR A 336 -22.89 -12.71 18.87
N PRO A 337 -23.92 -13.08 18.09
CA PRO A 337 -24.70 -14.27 18.42
C PRO A 337 -23.73 -15.44 18.51
N GLN A 338 -23.69 -16.09 19.68
CA GLN A 338 -22.89 -17.30 19.84
C GLN A 338 -23.38 -18.36 18.85
N PRO A 339 -22.47 -19.09 18.21
CA PRO A 339 -22.81 -20.11 17.22
C PRO A 339 -23.70 -21.22 17.78
#